data_AF-A0AAD1M022-F1
#
_entry.id   AF-A0AAD1M022-F1
#
_cell.length_a   1.000
_cell.length_b   1.000
_cell.length_c   1.000
_cell.angle_alpha   90.00
_cell.angle_beta   90.00
_cell.angle_gamma   90.00
#
_symmetry.space_group_name_H-M   'P 1'
#
loop_
_entity.id
_entity.type
_entity.pdbx_description
1 polymer ?
#
loop_
_entity_poly.entity_id
_entity_poly.type
_entity_poly.pdbx_seq_one_letter_code
_entity_poly.pdbx_strand_id
1 'polypeptide(L)'
;MRVSTNRPGKREAPPAPEPLAPLVDAHTHLDACGAADVEGVHAIVDRAAAVGVEAVVTVADDLDSARWVTRAAEWDPRVYAAVALHPTRADALTESARAELERLAAHPRVVAIGETGMDLYWPGRLDGCAQPPPSARRSPGTSTSPSGPANR
;
A
#
# COMPACT_ATOMS: atom_id res chain seq x y z
N MET A 1 -11.40 16.40 -10.05
CA MET A 1 -11.80 16.23 -8.64
C MET A 1 -11.47 17.50 -7.87
N ARG A 2 -12.44 18.15 -7.21
CA ARG A 2 -12.14 19.16 -6.18
C ARG A 2 -12.23 18.45 -4.83
N VAL A 3 -11.08 18.02 -4.32
CA VAL A 3 -10.95 17.61 -2.92
C VAL A 3 -11.08 18.88 -2.08
N SER A 4 -11.92 18.84 -1.04
CA SER A 4 -12.05 19.93 -0.07
C SER A 4 -10.67 20.41 0.37
N THR A 5 -10.36 21.68 0.17
CA THR A 5 -9.03 22.28 0.37
C THR A 5 -8.69 22.54 1.84
N ASN A 6 -9.50 22.06 2.78
CA ASN A 6 -9.28 22.30 4.20
C ASN A 6 -8.30 21.26 4.77
N ARG A 7 -7.06 21.31 4.31
CA ARG A 7 -5.96 20.55 4.90
C ARG A 7 -5.49 21.34 6.13
N PRO A 8 -5.57 20.79 7.36
CA PRO A 8 -4.87 21.43 8.48
C PRO A 8 -3.40 21.61 8.08
N GLY A 9 -2.82 22.76 8.42
CA GLY A 9 -1.44 23.13 8.04
C GLY A 9 -0.46 21.98 8.27
N LYS A 10 0.59 21.90 7.45
CA LYS A 10 1.59 20.83 7.47
C LYS A 10 2.12 20.69 8.90
N ARG A 11 1.66 19.67 9.63
CA ARG A 11 2.16 19.37 10.98
C ARG A 11 3.66 19.15 10.87
N GLU A 12 4.43 19.79 11.73
CA GLU A 12 5.87 19.54 11.81
C GLU A 12 6.09 18.06 12.13
N ALA A 13 7.04 17.45 11.43
CA ALA A 13 7.39 16.05 11.69
C ALA A 13 8.04 15.97 13.09
N PRO A 14 7.77 14.90 13.87
CA PRO A 14 8.49 14.70 15.11
C PRO A 14 10.00 14.57 14.84
N PRO A 15 10.85 14.86 15.84
CA PRO A 15 12.28 14.59 15.71
C PRO A 15 12.53 13.10 15.45
N ALA A 16 13.68 12.79 14.84
CA ALA A 16 14.09 11.41 14.62
C ALA A 16 14.22 10.67 15.98
N PRO A 17 13.76 9.42 16.07
CA PRO A 17 13.97 8.61 17.27
C PRO A 17 15.45 8.23 17.45
N GLU A 18 15.80 7.75 18.64
CA GLU A 18 17.09 7.06 18.85
C GLU A 18 17.20 5.84 17.92
N PRO A 19 18.41 5.51 17.41
CA PRO A 19 18.59 4.38 16.50
C PRO A 19 18.16 3.05 17.11
N LEU A 20 17.48 2.24 16.31
CA LEU A 20 17.10 0.87 16.62
C LEU A 20 18.28 -0.10 16.35
N ALA A 21 18.16 -1.34 16.83
CA ALA A 21 18.99 -2.42 16.31
C ALA A 21 18.71 -2.60 14.79
N PRO A 22 19.70 -3.03 13.98
CA PRO A 22 19.54 -3.24 12.55
C PRO A 22 18.25 -3.98 12.17
N LEU A 23 17.44 -3.37 11.32
CA LEU A 23 16.18 -3.96 10.85
C LEU A 23 15.88 -3.63 9.38
N VAL A 24 14.96 -4.41 8.81
CA VAL A 24 14.41 -4.20 7.48
C VAL A 24 12.96 -3.75 7.60
N ASP A 25 12.61 -2.65 6.96
CA ASP A 25 11.21 -2.27 6.77
C ASP A 25 10.62 -3.12 5.63
N ALA A 26 9.87 -4.16 6.00
CA ALA A 26 9.34 -5.12 5.04
C ALA A 26 8.12 -4.60 4.26
N HIS A 27 7.57 -3.43 4.60
CA HIS A 27 6.41 -2.89 3.90
C HIS A 27 6.31 -1.37 4.08
N THR A 28 6.73 -0.64 3.05
CA THR A 28 6.58 0.82 2.99
C THR A 28 6.06 1.26 1.63
N HIS A 29 5.54 2.48 1.54
CA HIS A 29 5.16 3.12 0.28
C HIS A 29 5.99 4.39 0.15
N LEU A 30 7.17 4.30 -0.48
CA LEU A 30 8.11 5.41 -0.55
C LEU A 30 7.53 6.62 -1.31
N ASP A 31 6.70 6.36 -2.31
CA ASP A 31 5.94 7.35 -3.05
C ASP A 31 4.91 8.08 -2.17
N ALA A 32 4.18 7.35 -1.32
CA ALA A 32 3.27 7.93 -0.34
C ALA A 32 4.02 8.72 0.75
N CYS A 33 5.27 8.34 1.05
CA CYS A 33 6.19 9.11 1.89
C CYS A 33 6.76 10.37 1.18
N GLY A 34 6.43 10.58 -0.09
CA GLY A 34 6.74 11.78 -0.85
C GLY A 34 7.94 11.69 -1.78
N ALA A 35 8.51 10.50 -2.00
CA ALA A 35 9.52 10.32 -3.03
C ALA A 35 8.87 10.39 -4.42
N ALA A 36 9.40 11.24 -5.29
CA ALA A 36 8.98 11.33 -6.69
C ALA A 36 10.10 10.90 -7.66
N ASP A 37 11.35 10.96 -7.21
CA ASP A 37 12.58 10.81 -7.97
C ASP A 37 13.67 10.14 -7.14
N VAL A 38 14.88 10.04 -7.72
CA VAL A 38 16.06 9.42 -7.13
C VAL A 38 16.45 10.12 -5.82
N GLU A 39 16.49 11.44 -5.85
CA GLU A 39 16.86 12.29 -4.71
C GLU A 39 15.86 12.13 -3.56
N GLY A 40 14.56 12.04 -3.87
CA GLY A 40 13.51 11.77 -2.90
C GLY A 40 13.67 10.41 -2.23
N VAL A 41 13.98 9.37 -3.01
CA VAL A 41 14.25 8.02 -2.46
C VAL A 41 15.47 8.05 -1.55
N HIS A 42 16.61 8.58 -2.02
CA HIS A 42 17.84 8.70 -1.21
C HIS A 42 17.59 9.44 0.10
N ALA A 43 16.92 10.58 0.04
CA ALA A 43 16.61 11.37 1.22
C ALA A 43 15.77 10.59 2.24
N ILE A 44 14.83 9.74 1.80
CA ILE A 44 14.02 8.90 2.69
C ILE A 44 14.88 7.79 3.30
N VAL A 45 15.60 7.03 2.48
CA VAL A 45 16.38 5.88 2.96
C VAL A 45 17.60 6.29 3.80
N ASP A 46 18.15 7.49 3.60
CA ASP A 46 19.19 8.04 4.47
C ASP A 46 18.67 8.35 5.87
N ARG A 47 17.46 8.94 5.96
CA ARG A 47 16.81 9.17 7.26
C ARG A 47 16.44 7.85 7.94
N ALA A 48 16.00 6.85 7.18
CA ALA A 48 15.68 5.53 7.70
C ALA A 48 16.95 4.82 8.23
N ALA A 49 18.04 4.85 7.47
CA ALA A 49 19.32 4.27 7.86
C ALA A 49 19.91 4.96 9.12
N ALA A 50 19.76 6.27 9.25
CA ALA A 50 20.20 7.02 10.43
C ALA A 50 19.56 6.55 11.75
N VAL A 51 18.43 5.83 11.68
CA VAL A 51 17.72 5.27 12.84
C VAL A 51 17.69 3.74 12.88
N GLY A 52 18.54 3.07 12.08
CA GLY A 52 18.73 1.62 12.13
C GLY A 52 17.94 0.79 11.09
N VAL A 53 17.21 1.43 10.17
CA VAL A 53 16.53 0.73 9.05
C VAL A 53 17.50 0.60 7.88
N GLU A 54 18.06 -0.59 7.70
CA GLU A 54 19.16 -0.83 6.75
C GLU A 54 18.69 -1.14 5.33
N ALA A 55 17.46 -1.63 5.19
CA ALA A 55 16.82 -1.88 3.89
C ALA A 55 15.30 -1.72 4.00
N VAL A 56 14.66 -1.47 2.85
CA VAL A 56 13.21 -1.30 2.75
C VAL A 56 12.65 -2.10 1.57
N VAL A 57 11.43 -2.61 1.70
CA VAL A 57 10.62 -3.14 0.60
C VAL A 57 9.50 -2.15 0.31
N THR A 58 9.60 -1.43 -0.82
CA THR A 58 8.55 -0.52 -1.26
C THR A 58 7.48 -1.27 -2.06
N VAL A 59 6.22 -1.06 -1.71
CA VAL A 59 5.12 -1.93 -2.12
C VAL A 59 4.18 -1.21 -3.09
N ALA A 60 3.79 -1.90 -4.16
CA ALA A 60 2.82 -1.42 -5.15
C ALA A 60 1.37 -1.71 -4.73
N ASP A 61 0.47 -0.76 -4.98
CA ASP A 61 -0.97 -0.89 -4.78
C ASP A 61 -1.78 -0.95 -6.10
N ASP A 62 -1.23 -0.45 -7.20
CA ASP A 62 -1.76 -0.54 -8.57
C ASP A 62 -0.66 -0.77 -9.63
N LEU A 63 -1.02 -0.82 -10.93
CA LEU A 63 -0.06 -1.10 -12.01
C LEU A 63 0.96 0.03 -12.24
N ASP A 64 0.58 1.29 -12.00
CA ASP A 64 1.51 2.41 -12.18
C ASP A 64 2.50 2.48 -11.02
N SER A 65 2.04 2.23 -9.79
CA SER A 65 2.89 2.04 -8.63
C SER A 65 3.80 0.82 -8.78
N ALA A 66 3.33 -0.30 -9.37
CA ALA A 66 4.16 -1.48 -9.66
C ALA A 66 5.36 -1.13 -10.55
N ARG A 67 5.13 -0.33 -11.59
CA ARG A 67 6.23 0.17 -12.44
C ARG A 67 7.14 1.12 -11.67
N TRP A 68 6.58 1.96 -10.81
CA TRP A 68 7.34 2.93 -10.03
C TRP A 68 8.24 2.24 -9.00
N VAL A 69 7.73 1.31 -8.20
CA VAL A 69 8.52 0.60 -7.18
C VAL A 69 9.65 -0.21 -7.79
N THR A 70 9.44 -0.84 -8.96
CA THR A 70 10.51 -1.54 -9.67
C THR A 70 11.63 -0.59 -10.10
N ARG A 71 11.30 0.63 -10.58
CA ARG A 71 12.32 1.66 -10.88
C ARG A 71 12.99 2.18 -9.61
N ALA A 72 12.23 2.45 -8.55
CA ALA A 72 12.76 2.94 -7.29
C ALA A 72 13.79 1.97 -6.67
N ALA A 73 13.58 0.66 -6.84
CA ALA A 73 14.55 -0.36 -6.42
C ALA A 73 15.88 -0.29 -7.18
N GLU A 74 15.95 0.31 -8.37
CA GLU A 74 17.21 0.53 -9.10
C GLU A 74 17.97 1.78 -8.60
N TRP A 75 17.29 2.69 -7.91
CA TRP A 75 17.86 3.98 -7.53
C TRP A 75 18.74 3.92 -6.28
N ASP A 76 18.53 2.93 -5.39
CA ASP A 76 19.34 2.76 -4.19
C ASP A 76 19.50 1.28 -3.81
N PRO A 77 20.72 0.82 -3.44
CA PRO A 77 20.95 -0.58 -3.10
C PRO A 77 20.16 -1.08 -1.88
N ARG A 78 19.70 -0.19 -0.99
CA ARG A 78 18.89 -0.49 0.19
C ARG A 78 17.41 -0.73 -0.14
N VAL A 79 16.98 -0.45 -1.37
CA VAL A 79 15.57 -0.54 -1.79
C VAL A 79 15.32 -1.83 -2.56
N TYR A 80 14.28 -2.53 -2.14
CA TYR A 80 13.67 -3.67 -2.82
C TYR A 80 12.20 -3.34 -3.11
N ALA A 81 11.58 -4.14 -3.98
CA ALA A 81 10.21 -3.92 -4.40
C ALA A 81 9.31 -5.15 -4.18
N ALA A 82 8.03 -4.89 -3.94
CA ALA A 82 6.96 -5.87 -4.06
C ALA A 82 5.95 -5.37 -5.09
N VAL A 83 5.51 -6.25 -6.00
CA VAL A 83 4.56 -5.89 -7.07
C VAL A 83 3.29 -6.72 -7.01
N ALA A 84 2.14 -6.07 -7.08
CA ALA A 84 0.82 -6.68 -7.24
C ALA A 84 -0.21 -5.59 -7.60
N LEU A 85 -1.49 -5.98 -7.60
CA LEU A 85 -2.62 -5.04 -7.46
C LEU A 85 -3.23 -5.25 -6.08
N HIS A 86 -3.45 -4.15 -5.35
CA HIS A 86 -4.15 -4.17 -4.07
C HIS A 86 -5.57 -4.74 -4.24
N PRO A 87 -6.14 -5.43 -3.23
CA PRO A 87 -7.47 -6.03 -3.34
C PRO A 87 -8.59 -5.06 -3.71
N THR A 88 -8.46 -3.77 -3.37
CA THR A 88 -9.41 -2.73 -3.78
C THR A 88 -9.34 -2.40 -5.27
N ARG A 89 -8.35 -2.92 -5.99
CA ARG A 89 -8.13 -2.77 -7.43
C ARG A 89 -8.16 -4.09 -8.18
N ALA A 90 -8.69 -5.16 -7.58
CA ALA A 90 -8.72 -6.49 -8.18
C ALA A 90 -9.39 -6.54 -9.58
N ASP A 91 -10.38 -5.69 -9.83
CA ASP A 91 -11.06 -5.58 -11.13
C ASP A 91 -10.16 -5.03 -12.26
N ALA A 92 -8.99 -4.47 -11.92
CA ALA A 92 -8.01 -3.98 -12.89
C ALA A 92 -7.06 -5.08 -13.41
N LEU A 93 -7.16 -6.32 -12.91
CA LEU A 93 -6.34 -7.45 -13.36
C LEU A 93 -6.79 -8.00 -14.72
N THR A 94 -6.45 -7.26 -15.77
CA THR A 94 -6.55 -7.73 -17.16
C THR A 94 -5.38 -8.63 -17.53
N GLU A 95 -5.45 -9.34 -18.67
CA GLU A 95 -4.32 -10.14 -19.17
C GLU A 95 -3.07 -9.30 -19.45
N SER A 96 -3.21 -8.06 -19.91
CA SER A 96 -2.08 -7.15 -20.09
C SER A 96 -1.48 -6.69 -18.76
N ALA A 97 -2.31 -6.42 -17.75
CA ALA A 97 -1.85 -6.10 -16.41
C ALA A 97 -1.12 -7.30 -15.77
N ARG A 98 -1.64 -8.51 -15.95
CA ARG A 98 -0.98 -9.76 -15.53
C ARG A 98 0.41 -9.90 -16.18
N ALA A 99 0.49 -9.80 -17.50
CA ALA A 99 1.75 -9.95 -18.24
C ALA A 99 2.79 -8.90 -17.82
N GLU A 100 2.36 -7.66 -17.55
CA GLU A 100 3.23 -6.61 -17.04
C GLU A 100 3.73 -6.92 -15.62
N LEU A 101 2.85 -7.39 -14.72
CA LEU A 101 3.25 -7.81 -13.38
C LEU A 101 4.23 -8.98 -13.40
N GLU A 102 4.01 -9.97 -14.26
CA GLU A 102 4.94 -11.10 -14.44
C GLU A 102 6.31 -10.63 -14.94
N ARG A 103 6.35 -9.67 -15.88
CA ARG A 103 7.59 -9.06 -16.37
C ARG A 103 8.31 -8.29 -15.26
N LEU A 104 7.59 -7.50 -14.47
CA LEU A 104 8.16 -6.73 -13.35
C LEU A 104 8.67 -7.67 -12.24
N ALA A 105 7.92 -8.72 -11.92
CA ALA A 105 8.27 -9.72 -10.92
C ALA A 105 9.57 -10.48 -11.22
N ALA A 106 9.97 -10.55 -12.50
CA ALA A 106 11.25 -11.15 -12.89
C ALA A 106 12.46 -10.26 -12.59
N HIS A 107 12.28 -9.00 -12.18
CA HIS A 107 13.37 -8.09 -11.86
C HIS A 107 14.12 -8.55 -10.59
N PRO A 108 15.48 -8.59 -10.56
CA PRO A 108 16.24 -9.16 -9.44
C PRO A 108 16.02 -8.51 -8.07
N ARG A 109 15.53 -7.25 -8.05
CA ARG A 109 15.21 -6.51 -6.82
C ARG A 109 13.73 -6.51 -6.45
N VAL A 110 12.88 -7.17 -7.25
CA VAL A 110 11.51 -7.46 -6.87
C VAL A 110 11.52 -8.78 -6.10
N VAL A 111 11.29 -8.71 -4.79
CA VAL A 111 11.51 -9.82 -3.85
C VAL A 111 10.22 -10.45 -3.34
N ALA A 112 9.07 -9.85 -3.67
CA ALA A 112 7.76 -10.33 -3.26
C ALA A 112 6.67 -9.99 -4.28
N ILE A 113 5.58 -10.76 -4.23
CA ILE A 113 4.31 -10.45 -4.90
C ILE A 113 3.37 -9.90 -3.84
N GLY A 114 3.08 -8.60 -3.91
CA GLY A 114 2.28 -7.87 -2.93
C GLY A 114 2.24 -6.37 -3.23
N GLU A 115 1.29 -5.63 -2.67
CA GLU A 115 0.30 -6.10 -1.71
C GLU A 115 -0.92 -6.72 -2.38
N THR A 116 -1.32 -7.91 -1.93
CA THR A 116 -2.45 -8.66 -2.48
C THR A 116 -3.13 -9.46 -1.37
N GLY A 117 -4.38 -9.85 -1.57
CA GLY A 117 -5.21 -10.46 -0.54
C GLY A 117 -6.69 -10.13 -0.70
N MET A 118 -7.36 -9.86 0.42
CA MET A 118 -8.78 -9.56 0.45
C MET A 118 -9.07 -8.38 1.39
N ASP A 119 -9.72 -7.34 0.86
CA ASP A 119 -10.22 -6.20 1.63
C ASP A 119 -11.74 -6.11 1.49
N LEU A 120 -12.45 -6.47 2.57
CA LEU A 120 -13.91 -6.40 2.64
C LEU A 120 -14.42 -5.12 3.30
N TYR A 121 -13.52 -4.20 3.68
CA TYR A 121 -13.89 -2.96 4.33
C TYR A 121 -14.33 -1.91 3.29
N TRP A 122 -13.54 -1.69 2.25
CA TRP A 122 -13.75 -0.62 1.27
C TRP A 122 -14.84 -0.83 0.20
N PRO A 123 -15.24 -2.05 -0.19
CA PRO A 123 -16.31 -2.23 -1.16
C PRO A 123 -17.60 -1.49 -0.73
N GLY A 124 -18.09 -0.58 -1.58
CA GLY A 124 -19.28 0.25 -1.30
C GLY A 124 -19.00 1.50 -0.45
N ARG A 125 -17.77 1.72 0.00
CA ARG A 125 -17.31 2.93 0.70
C ARG A 125 -16.31 3.74 -0.09
N LEU A 126 -15.52 3.07 -0.93
CA LEU A 126 -14.54 3.69 -1.81
C LEU A 126 -15.01 3.60 -3.26
N ASP A 127 -15.05 4.76 -3.93
CA ASP A 127 -15.40 4.85 -5.34
C ASP A 127 -14.36 4.09 -6.20
N GLY A 128 -14.86 3.26 -7.11
CA GLY A 128 -14.00 2.42 -7.97
C GLY A 128 -13.25 1.32 -7.22
N CYS A 129 -13.65 0.99 -5.99
CA CYS A 129 -13.17 -0.20 -5.29
C CYS A 129 -13.73 -1.45 -5.94
N ALA A 130 -12.84 -2.39 -6.24
CA ALA A 130 -13.19 -3.70 -6.72
C ALA A 130 -14.17 -4.38 -5.77
N GLN A 131 -15.12 -5.09 -6.35
CA GLN A 131 -16.21 -5.65 -5.59
C GLN A 131 -16.00 -7.14 -5.35
N PRO A 132 -16.20 -7.65 -4.13
CA PRO A 132 -16.10 -9.08 -3.88
C PRO A 132 -17.15 -9.84 -4.69
N PRO A 133 -16.88 -11.09 -5.08
CA PRO A 133 -17.85 -11.92 -5.78
C PRO A 133 -19.12 -12.07 -4.92
N PRO A 134 -20.30 -12.29 -5.54
CA PRO A 134 -21.57 -12.40 -4.81
C PRO A 134 -21.53 -13.40 -3.65
N SER A 135 -20.79 -14.50 -3.77
CA SER A 135 -20.60 -15.53 -2.74
C SER A 135 -19.84 -15.06 -1.50
N ALA A 136 -19.02 -14.02 -1.62
CA ALA A 136 -18.23 -13.44 -0.53
C ALA A 136 -18.89 -12.21 0.10
N ARG A 137 -20.04 -11.76 -0.44
CA ARG A 137 -20.83 -10.69 0.17
C ARG A 137 -21.57 -11.26 1.36
N ARG A 138 -21.38 -10.66 2.54
CA ARG A 138 -22.28 -10.93 3.68
C ARG A 138 -23.70 -10.57 3.24
N SER A 139 -24.64 -11.51 3.38
CA SER A 139 -26.06 -11.19 3.32
C SER A 139 -26.31 -10.03 4.28
N PRO A 140 -27.08 -9.00 3.88
CA PRO A 140 -27.50 -7.98 4.83
C PRO A 140 -28.25 -8.71 5.94
N GLY A 141 -27.62 -8.79 7.11
CA GLY A 141 -28.23 -9.43 8.27
C GLY A 141 -29.55 -8.72 8.54
N THR A 142 -30.65 -9.46 8.50
CA THR A 142 -31.90 -9.01 9.10
C THR A 142 -31.61 -8.79 10.57
N SER A 143 -31.38 -7.55 10.96
CA SER A 143 -31.36 -7.11 12.35
C SER A 143 -32.78 -7.25 12.90
N THR A 144 -33.19 -8.47 13.23
CA THR A 144 -34.29 -8.67 14.17
C THR A 144 -33.70 -8.53 15.57
N SER A 145 -33.71 -7.30 16.09
CA SER A 145 -33.50 -7.08 17.52
C SER A 145 -34.59 -7.86 18.26
N PRO A 146 -34.26 -8.77 19.21
CA PRO A 146 -35.28 -9.37 20.03
C PRO A 146 -35.79 -8.29 20.99
N SER A 147 -37.08 -7.94 20.87
CA SER A 147 -37.80 -7.18 21.88
C SER A 147 -37.83 -8.02 23.17
N GLY A 148 -36.89 -7.76 24.08
CA GLY A 148 -36.93 -8.29 25.44
C GLY A 148 -38.11 -7.68 26.22
N PRO A 149 -38.74 -8.42 27.14
CA PRO A 149 -39.92 -7.93 27.84
C PRO A 149 -39.55 -6.80 28.81
N ALA A 150 -40.42 -5.79 28.86
CA ALA A 150 -40.34 -4.69 29.82
C ALA A 150 -40.42 -5.23 31.25
N ASN A 151 -39.39 -4.94 32.04
CA ASN A 151 -39.32 -5.31 33.45
C ASN A 151 -40.38 -4.50 34.23
N ARG A 152 -41.20 -5.19 35.03
CA ARG A 152 -42.02 -4.62 36.10
C ARG A 152 -41.28 -4.70 37.43
#